data_AF-A0A1I0S5B3-F1
#
_entry.id   AF-A0A1I0S5B3-F1
#
_cell.length_a   1.000
_cell.length_b   1.000
_cell.length_c   1.000
_cell.angle_alpha   90.00
_cell.angle_beta   90.00
_cell.angle_gamma   90.00
#
_symmetry.space_group_name_H-M   'P 1'
#
loop_
_entity.id
_entity.type
_entity.pdbx_description
1 polymer ?
#
loop_
_entity_poly.entity_id
_entity_poly.type
_entity_poly.pdbx_seq_one_letter_code
_entity_poly.pdbx_strand_id
1 'polypeptide(L)'
;MHKNLLNDLQELLTSTPILLRNRVCEECDWSLSTYYRKSKPFKDLKSGSTPHPGISNAEKEMIKRMAKEIKATINRDLDKILMY
;
A
#
# COMPACT_ATOMS: atom_id res chain seq x y z
N MET A 1 10.90 27.96 10.98
CA MET A 1 11.16 27.12 9.78
C MET A 1 9.91 27.20 8.92
N HIS A 2 9.99 27.78 7.72
CA HIS A 2 8.82 27.86 6.83
C HIS A 2 8.43 26.45 6.41
N LYS A 3 7.18 26.06 6.70
CA LYS A 3 6.61 24.80 6.22
C LYS A 3 6.51 24.86 4.70
N ASN A 4 6.98 23.80 4.03
CA ASN A 4 6.77 23.62 2.61
C ASN A 4 5.63 22.63 2.43
N LEU A 5 4.41 23.15 2.26
CA LEU A 5 3.19 22.35 2.10
C LEU A 5 3.34 21.27 1.02
N LEU A 6 3.97 21.61 -0.10
CA LEU A 6 4.19 20.66 -1.19
C LEU A 6 5.12 19.52 -0.76
N ASN A 7 6.19 19.84 -0.03
CA ASN A 7 7.12 18.82 0.50
C ASN A 7 6.42 17.90 1.49
N ASP A 8 5.62 18.44 2.42
CA ASP A 8 4.92 17.65 3.44
C ASP A 8 3.90 16.70 2.81
N LEU A 9 3.17 17.18 1.78
CA LEU A 9 2.25 16.34 0.99
C LEU A 9 3.00 15.26 0.22
N GLN A 10 4.14 15.61 -0.40
CA GLN A 10 4.97 14.66 -1.14
C GLN A 10 5.50 13.56 -0.22
N GLU A 11 5.97 13.91 0.98
CA GLU A 11 6.46 12.95 1.97
C GLU A 11 5.36 11.99 2.45
N LEU A 12 4.16 12.50 2.74
CA LEU A 12 3.01 11.68 3.11
C LEU A 12 2.63 10.67 2.01
N LEU A 13 2.54 11.14 0.76
CA LEU A 13 2.11 10.30 -0.36
C LEU A 13 3.18 9.30 -0.80
N THR A 14 4.46 9.64 -0.69
CA THR A 14 5.56 8.72 -1.04
C THR A 14 5.83 7.67 0.02
N SER A 15 5.55 7.95 1.29
CA SER A 15 5.66 6.97 2.39
C SER A 15 4.46 6.00 2.45
N THR A 16 3.29 6.42 1.98
CA THR A 16 2.05 5.62 2.03
C THR A 16 2.18 4.22 1.39
N PRO A 17 2.73 4.04 0.18
CA PRO A 17 2.92 2.71 -0.41
C PRO A 17 3.82 1.79 0.41
N ILE A 18 4.82 2.35 1.10
CA ILE A 18 5.74 1.61 1.97
C ILE A 18 4.98 1.09 3.18
N LEU A 19 4.14 1.93 3.79
CA LEU A 19 3.29 1.55 4.91
C LEU A 19 2.32 0.41 4.51
N LEU A 20 1.67 0.53 3.35
CA LEU A 20 0.79 -0.52 2.83
C LEU A 20 1.52 -1.85 2.66
N ARG A 21 2.67 -1.83 1.99
CA ARG A 21 3.48 -3.01 1.77
C ARG A 21 3.86 -3.67 3.10
N ASN A 22 4.38 -2.90 4.04
CA ASN A 22 4.86 -3.46 5.31
C ASN A 22 3.72 -4.10 6.10
N ARG A 23 2.57 -3.43 6.20
CA ARG A 23 1.39 -3.97 6.91
C ARG A 23 0.80 -5.20 6.24
N VAL A 24 0.72 -5.22 4.91
CA VAL A 24 0.25 -6.41 4.17
C VAL A 24 1.22 -7.57 4.33
N CYS A 25 2.54 -7.31 4.28
CA CYS A 25 3.53 -8.35 4.51
C CYS A 25 3.43 -8.96 5.91
N GLU A 26 3.26 -8.11 6.93
CA GLU A 26 3.13 -8.52 8.33
C GLU A 26 1.86 -9.36 8.56
N GLU A 27 0.70 -8.87 8.14
CA GLU A 27 -0.58 -9.52 8.46
C GLU A 27 -0.91 -10.73 7.57
N CYS A 28 -0.38 -10.78 6.34
CA CYS A 28 -0.55 -11.93 5.44
C CYS A 28 0.62 -12.93 5.50
N ASP A 29 1.62 -12.69 6.37
CA ASP A 29 2.87 -13.46 6.41
C ASP A 29 3.55 -13.58 5.03
N TRP A 30 3.56 -12.46 4.30
CA TRP A 30 4.19 -12.41 2.98
C TRP A 30 5.62 -11.90 3.08
N SER A 31 6.52 -12.55 2.36
CA SER A 31 7.80 -11.95 2.00
C SER A 31 7.59 -10.74 1.08
N LEU A 32 8.57 -9.83 1.04
CA LEU A 32 8.59 -8.73 0.06
C LEU A 32 8.48 -9.26 -1.39
N SER A 33 9.15 -10.37 -1.70
CA SER A 33 9.06 -11.00 -3.02
C SER A 33 7.65 -11.49 -3.36
N THR A 34 6.90 -11.97 -2.37
CA THR A 34 5.51 -12.41 -2.55
C THR A 34 4.58 -11.22 -2.76
N TYR A 35 4.75 -10.15 -1.98
CA TYR A 35 4.02 -8.90 -2.19
C TYR A 35 4.18 -8.40 -3.63
N TYR A 36 5.42 -8.22 -4.09
CA TYR A 36 5.66 -7.70 -5.44
C TYR A 36 5.19 -8.66 -6.54
N ARG A 37 5.22 -9.97 -6.31
CA ARG A 37 4.70 -10.96 -7.27
C ARG A 37 3.17 -10.86 -7.40
N LYS A 38 2.46 -10.73 -6.27
CA LYS A 38 0.99 -10.63 -6.21
C LYS A 38 0.47 -9.23 -6.59
N SER A 39 1.26 -8.18 -6.44
CA SER A 39 0.86 -6.81 -6.80
C SER A 39 1.08 -6.46 -8.28
N LYS A 40 1.67 -7.36 -9.07
CA LYS A 40 1.93 -7.11 -10.49
C LYS A 40 0.63 -6.99 -11.29
N PRO A 41 0.52 -6.01 -12.21
CA PRO A 41 -0.61 -5.91 -13.12
C PRO A 41 -0.75 -7.19 -13.97
N PHE A 42 -1.99 -7.63 -14.19
CA PHE A 42 -2.27 -8.82 -15.02
C PHE A 42 -1.80 -8.70 -16.47
N LYS A 43 -1.55 -7.48 -16.97
CA LYS A 43 -1.19 -7.21 -18.36
C LYS A 43 0.26 -7.60 -18.72
N ASP A 44 1.12 -7.80 -17.73
CA ASP A 44 2.54 -8.13 -17.96
C ASP A 44 2.80 -9.64 -18.15
N LEU A 45 1.74 -10.47 -18.06
CA LEU A 45 1.82 -11.90 -18.29
C LEU A 45 1.72 -12.17 -19.79
N LYS A 46 2.87 -12.22 -20.47
CA LYS A 46 2.96 -12.82 -21.81
C LYS A 46 2.34 -14.23 -21.72
N SER A 47 1.46 -14.54 -22.68
CA SER A 47 0.84 -15.86 -22.85
C SER A 47 1.91 -16.96 -22.68
N GLY A 48 1.81 -17.75 -21.60
CA GLY A 48 2.78 -18.79 -21.24
C GLY A 48 3.55 -18.60 -19.92
N SER A 49 3.37 -17.48 -19.23
CA SER A 49 3.94 -17.28 -17.88
C SER A 49 3.04 -17.85 -16.78
N THR A 50 3.67 -18.38 -15.72
CA THR A 50 3.05 -19.09 -14.58
C THR A 50 1.77 -18.41 -14.07
N PRO A 51 0.75 -19.19 -13.63
CA PRO A 51 -0.49 -18.64 -13.10
C PRO A 51 -0.20 -17.53 -12.08
N HIS A 52 -0.85 -16.37 -12.25
CA HIS A 52 -0.75 -15.30 -11.27
C HIS A 52 -1.12 -15.88 -9.90
N PRO A 53 -0.26 -15.79 -8.87
CA PRO A 53 -0.60 -16.32 -7.56
C PRO A 53 -1.81 -15.54 -7.06
N GLY A 54 -2.96 -16.19 -7.07
CA GLY A 54 -4.22 -15.58 -6.70
C GLY A 54 -4.15 -15.03 -5.29
N ILE A 55 -4.83 -13.90 -5.06
CA ILE A 55 -5.11 -13.42 -3.72
C ILE A 55 -6.29 -14.25 -3.20
N SER A 56 -6.09 -14.99 -2.12
CA SER A 56 -7.14 -15.79 -1.47
C SER A 56 -8.23 -14.89 -0.90
N ASN A 57 -9.41 -15.43 -0.58
CA ASN A 57 -10.47 -14.63 0.01
C ASN A 57 -10.07 -14.06 1.39
N ALA A 58 -9.33 -14.84 2.20
CA ALA A 58 -8.81 -14.36 3.48
C ALA A 58 -7.79 -13.22 3.29
N GLU A 59 -6.86 -13.38 2.35
CA GLU A 59 -5.89 -12.34 2.00
C GLU A 59 -6.60 -11.06 1.50
N LYS A 60 -7.67 -11.18 0.69
CA LYS A 60 -8.46 -10.03 0.23
C LYS A 60 -9.10 -9.26 1.39
N GLU A 61 -9.71 -9.96 2.34
CA GLU A 61 -10.33 -9.31 3.50
C GLU A 61 -9.27 -8.63 4.38
N MET A 62 -8.11 -9.26 4.53
CA MET A 62 -6.99 -8.65 5.25
C MET A 62 -6.49 -7.38 4.54
N ILE A 63 -6.27 -7.43 3.22
CA ILE A 63 -5.85 -6.28 2.42
C ILE A 63 -6.87 -5.14 2.52
N LYS A 64 -8.17 -5.43 2.46
CA LYS A 64 -9.23 -4.41 2.64
C LYS A 64 -9.16 -3.77 4.01
N ARG A 65 -8.92 -4.56 5.07
CA ARG A 65 -8.76 -4.04 6.43
C ARG A 65 -7.55 -3.11 6.52
N MET A 66 -6.39 -3.54 6.01
CA MET A 66 -5.17 -2.73 5.99
C MET A 66 -5.37 -1.43 5.21
N ALA A 67 -6.03 -1.49 4.06
CA ALA A 67 -6.34 -0.30 3.27
C ALA A 67 -7.21 0.71 4.04
N LYS A 68 -8.17 0.24 4.85
CA LYS A 68 -8.98 1.12 5.72
C LYS A 68 -8.15 1.76 6.83
N GLU A 69 -7.28 0.99 7.48
CA GLU A 69 -6.38 1.48 8.53
C GLU A 69 -5.43 2.56 7.99
N ILE A 70 -4.87 2.33 6.79
CA ILE A 70 -3.98 3.27 6.12
C ILE A 70 -4.74 4.51 5.67
N LYS A 71 -5.95 4.37 5.10
CA LYS A 71 -6.81 5.52 4.79
C LYS A 71 -7.06 6.40 6.01
N ALA A 72 -7.37 5.80 7.16
CA ALA A 72 -7.59 6.56 8.39
C ALA A 72 -6.32 7.29 8.86
N THR A 73 -5.15 6.66 8.69
CA THR A 73 -3.85 7.26 9.02
C THR A 73 -3.52 8.43 8.10
N ILE A 74 -3.65 8.24 6.77
CA ILE A 74 -3.43 9.29 5.76
C ILE A 74 -4.36 10.47 6.02
N ASN A 75 -5.65 10.24 6.27
CA ASN A 75 -6.59 11.32 6.55
C ASN A 75 -6.17 12.12 7.77
N ARG A 76 -5.78 11.45 8.87
CA ARG A 76 -5.31 12.12 10.07
C ARG A 76 -4.08 12.99 9.80
N ASP A 77 -3.11 12.49 9.05
CA ASP A 77 -1.88 13.23 8.78
C ASP A 77 -2.09 14.33 7.74
N LEU A 78 -2.98 14.11 6.77
CA LEU A 78 -3.43 15.13 5.83
C LEU A 78 -4.15 16.27 6.55
N ASP A 79 -5.05 15.96 7.49
CA ASP A 79 -5.74 16.98 8.29
C ASP A 79 -4.73 17.84 9.06
N LYS A 80 -3.68 17.23 9.64
CA LYS A 80 -2.59 17.98 10.30
C LYS A 80 -1.80 18.86 9.34
N ILE A 81 -1.65 18.46 8.07
CA ILE A 81 -0.96 19.27 7.06
C ILE A 81 -1.84 20.46 6.67
N LEU A 82 -3.14 20.25 6.51
CA LEU A 82 -4.10 21.26 6.02
C LEU A 82 -4.64 22.21 7.10
N MET A 83 -4.53 21.88 8.38
CA MET A 83 -4.95 22.74 9.50
C MET A 83 -4.00 23.92 9.78
N TYR A 84 -2.88 24.01 9.05
CA TYR A 84 -1.94 25.13 9.08
C TYR A 84 -1.96 25.89 7.75
#